data_AF-A0A6P0SAU3-F1
#
_entry.id   AF-A0A6P0SAU3-F1
#
_cell.length_a   1.000
_cell.length_b   1.000
_cell.length_c   1.000
_cell.angle_alpha   90.00
_cell.angle_beta   90.00
_cell.angle_gamma   90.00
#
_symmetry.space_group_name_H-M   'P 1'
#
loop_
_entity.id
_entity.type
_entity.pdbx_description
1 polymer ?
#
loop_
_entity_poly.entity_id
_entity_poly.type
_entity_poly.pdbx_seq_one_letter_code
_entity_poly.pdbx_strand_id
1 'polypeptide(L)'
;MKIQYKIQDNSQLSQREYYSLHNQKSVAPPLDDEFYAQSYELRKAASTMTVAAIEWFRSNVGLLLEGGYSGSLQDDTFSVLSIGSGEGDIDLEIIHSMIPRLKPRWKRLRYVALEPNAIHRDRFLQRLDQASFDESVEVCVRDECFEPGRLAGEEKFDLVLLTHVLYYFDDPYQAIRSALTQTKEGGQVFIVHQTATGIPQIQQEHMLEAKGNQNEMFTAEDIQRLLETQSQKHQYYHVDARLDVTECLQRLESGVKIMSFCMECDLRQLQEAKFAKILQAFWRLAEIEDSGRAFIQEPIGVFVLKTTANPTVLERHPEDKDPVVDYWQLAQRFDWSGTFLSQYHRGKPSSLRLLDVACGTGRWLQAFGRYIQLDEEIQNLVYDRLDPCGSSIAQASQKILPPFQLGDQYVSTIQEAQLESNSYDLLWSMHGFYMVPPQDLASVLKKCAN
;
A
#
# COMPACT_ATOMS: atom_id res chain seq x y z
N MET A 1 -22.92 0.06 -4.16
CA MET A 1 -21.87 -0.26 -3.16
C MET A 1 -22.52 -0.09 -1.80
N LYS A 2 -22.95 -1.17 -1.12
CA LYS A 2 -23.63 -1.02 0.17
C LYS A 2 -22.62 -0.54 1.20
N ILE A 3 -22.61 0.77 1.43
CA ILE A 3 -22.03 1.39 2.63
C ILE A 3 -22.81 0.81 3.81
N GLN A 4 -22.32 -0.30 4.36
CA GLN A 4 -22.86 -0.87 5.58
C GLN A 4 -22.43 0.06 6.71
N TYR A 5 -23.36 0.91 7.12
CA TYR A 5 -23.20 1.75 8.30
C TYR A 5 -22.81 0.88 9.49
N LYS A 6 -21.68 1.22 10.11
CA LYS A 6 -21.36 0.92 11.51
C LYS A 6 -22.53 1.39 12.38
N ILE A 7 -23.45 0.49 12.73
CA ILE A 7 -24.38 0.70 13.84
C ILE A 7 -23.85 -0.17 14.98
N GLN A 8 -23.14 0.47 15.91
CA GLN A 8 -22.97 -0.10 17.24
C GLN A 8 -24.26 0.10 18.00
N ASP A 9 -24.95 -1.01 18.25
CA ASP A 9 -26.05 -1.11 19.18
C ASP A 9 -25.49 -0.90 20.60
N ASN A 10 -25.91 0.17 21.30
CA ASN A 10 -25.94 0.16 22.75
C ASN A 10 -26.76 1.32 23.33
N SER A 11 -27.81 0.94 24.03
CA SER A 11 -28.60 1.75 24.94
C SER A 11 -27.73 2.38 26.04
N GLN A 12 -27.58 3.70 26.02
CA GLN A 12 -27.68 4.61 27.18
C GLN A 12 -27.43 6.06 26.73
N LEU A 13 -28.53 6.81 26.61
CA LEU A 13 -28.58 8.20 26.15
C LEU A 13 -27.82 9.12 27.11
N SER A 14 -26.83 9.86 26.60
CA SER A 14 -26.15 10.93 27.33
C SER A 14 -26.01 12.18 26.45
N GLN A 15 -25.84 13.34 27.09
CA GLN A 15 -25.85 14.71 26.55
C GLN A 15 -25.02 14.99 25.26
N ARG A 16 -24.26 14.02 24.74
CA ARG A 16 -23.55 14.07 23.45
C ARG A 16 -24.48 14.15 22.23
N GLU A 17 -25.71 13.62 22.30
CA GLU A 17 -26.62 13.62 21.15
C GLU A 17 -27.23 15.00 20.85
N TYR A 18 -27.31 15.90 21.84
CA TYR A 18 -27.79 17.26 21.62
C TYR A 18 -26.81 18.11 20.79
N TYR A 19 -25.50 17.84 20.91
CA TYR A 19 -24.46 18.44 20.07
C TYR A 19 -24.35 17.79 18.67
N SER A 20 -24.76 16.52 18.53
CA SER A 20 -24.77 15.78 17.26
C SER A 20 -25.88 16.25 16.31
N LEU A 21 -27.09 16.51 16.83
CA LEU A 21 -28.25 16.93 16.03
C LEU A 21 -28.12 18.35 15.44
N HIS A 22 -27.32 19.23 16.05
CA HIS A 22 -27.04 20.56 15.49
C HIS A 22 -25.97 20.55 14.39
N ASN A 23 -25.07 19.56 14.38
CA ASN A 23 -24.00 19.46 13.38
C ASN A 23 -24.41 18.64 12.14
N GLN A 24 -25.44 17.79 12.22
CA GLN A 24 -26.00 17.06 11.08
C GLN A 24 -26.62 17.97 10.00
N LYS A 25 -26.96 19.23 10.32
CA LYS A 25 -27.47 20.20 9.32
C LYS A 25 -26.37 20.92 8.52
N SER A 26 -25.09 20.60 8.75
CA SER A 26 -23.95 21.34 8.20
C SER A 26 -23.20 20.59 7.10
N VAL A 27 -23.32 19.27 7.02
CA VAL A 27 -22.58 18.41 6.06
C VAL A 27 -23.53 17.84 5.00
N ALA A 28 -23.02 17.61 3.80
CA ALA A 28 -23.73 16.94 2.71
C ALA A 28 -23.87 15.43 3.00
N PRO A 29 -25.00 14.81 2.60
CA PRO A 29 -25.17 13.36 2.71
C PRO A 29 -24.28 12.63 1.70
N PRO A 30 -24.03 11.32 1.91
CA PRO A 30 -23.37 10.49 0.90
C PRO A 30 -24.21 10.41 -0.38
N LEU A 31 -23.55 10.03 -1.48
CA LEU A 31 -24.21 9.74 -2.75
C LEU A 31 -25.04 8.46 -2.60
N ASP A 32 -26.29 8.47 -3.05
CA ASP A 32 -27.05 7.22 -3.24
C ASP A 32 -26.52 6.43 -4.45
N ASP A 33 -26.88 5.14 -4.57
CA ASP A 33 -26.32 4.26 -5.61
C ASP A 33 -26.61 4.76 -7.04
N GLU A 34 -27.78 5.36 -7.29
CA GLU A 34 -28.15 5.86 -8.62
C GLU A 34 -27.37 7.14 -8.97
N PHE A 35 -27.34 8.09 -8.03
CA PHE A 35 -26.61 9.33 -8.20
C PHE A 35 -25.10 9.10 -8.29
N TYR A 36 -24.57 8.15 -7.52
CA TYR A 36 -23.19 7.69 -7.62
C TYR A 36 -22.90 7.16 -9.04
N ALA A 37 -23.71 6.22 -9.54
CA ALA A 37 -23.49 5.62 -10.86
C ALA A 37 -23.60 6.64 -12.00
N GLN A 38 -24.55 7.58 -11.92
CA GLN A 38 -24.66 8.67 -12.90
C GLN A 38 -23.47 9.63 -12.86
N SER A 39 -23.04 10.01 -11.65
CA SER A 39 -21.93 10.95 -11.47
C SER A 39 -20.59 10.33 -11.84
N TYR A 40 -20.42 9.03 -11.60
CA TYR A 40 -19.27 8.25 -12.06
C TYR A 40 -19.13 8.28 -13.58
N GLU A 41 -20.21 8.02 -14.33
CA GLU A 41 -20.17 8.05 -15.80
C GLU A 41 -19.82 9.43 -16.34
N LEU A 42 -20.40 10.49 -15.77
CA LEU A 42 -20.08 11.87 -16.16
C LEU A 42 -18.62 12.22 -15.87
N ARG A 43 -18.13 11.89 -14.67
CA ARG A 43 -16.74 12.13 -14.30
C ARG A 43 -15.79 11.36 -15.21
N LYS A 44 -16.09 10.08 -15.47
CA LYS A 44 -15.29 9.24 -16.35
C LYS A 44 -15.21 9.83 -17.76
N ALA A 45 -16.33 10.28 -18.32
CA ALA A 45 -16.36 10.91 -19.63
C ALA A 45 -15.59 12.24 -19.69
N ALA A 46 -15.55 12.98 -18.58
CA ALA A 46 -14.78 14.22 -18.45
C ALA A 46 -13.28 14.00 -18.16
N SER A 47 -12.89 12.80 -17.73
CA SER A 47 -11.53 12.47 -17.29
C SER A 47 -10.76 11.72 -18.36
N THR A 48 -9.45 11.94 -18.39
CA THR A 48 -8.52 11.16 -19.23
C THR A 48 -7.84 10.01 -18.48
N MET A 49 -8.10 9.84 -17.17
CA MET A 49 -7.42 8.82 -16.35
C MET A 49 -7.63 7.39 -16.87
N THR A 50 -8.85 7.03 -17.25
CA THR A 50 -9.16 5.70 -17.81
C THR A 50 -8.34 5.44 -19.07
N VAL A 51 -8.31 6.41 -20.00
CA VAL A 51 -7.54 6.31 -21.25
C VAL A 51 -6.04 6.22 -20.96
N ALA A 52 -5.52 7.08 -20.08
CA ALA A 52 -4.12 7.10 -19.70
C ALA A 52 -3.66 5.76 -19.07
N ALA A 53 -4.48 5.17 -18.19
CA ALA A 53 -4.22 3.86 -17.61
C ALA A 53 -4.17 2.75 -18.68
N ILE A 54 -5.12 2.76 -19.62
CA ILE A 54 -5.18 1.79 -20.72
C ILE A 54 -3.98 1.93 -21.67
N GLU A 55 -3.61 3.16 -22.03
CA GLU A 55 -2.46 3.44 -22.90
C GLU A 55 -1.14 3.04 -22.25
N TRP A 56 -0.98 3.34 -20.96
CA TRP A 56 0.16 2.87 -20.18
C TRP A 56 0.22 1.34 -20.20
N PHE A 57 -0.90 0.66 -19.91
CA PHE A 57 -0.95 -0.80 -19.91
C PHE A 57 -0.60 -1.39 -21.28
N ARG A 58 -1.21 -0.89 -22.36
CA ARG A 58 -0.94 -1.32 -23.74
C ARG A 58 0.52 -1.21 -24.12
N SER A 59 1.17 -0.16 -23.67
CA SER A 59 2.59 0.10 -23.95
C SER A 59 3.52 -0.78 -23.12
N ASN A 60 3.06 -1.23 -21.94
CA ASN A 60 3.89 -1.92 -20.95
C ASN A 60 3.49 -3.37 -20.68
N VAL A 61 2.49 -3.95 -21.37
CA VAL A 61 2.04 -5.32 -21.05
C VAL A 61 3.15 -6.37 -21.18
N GLY A 62 4.17 -6.14 -22.00
CA GLY A 62 5.36 -7.01 -22.06
C GLY A 62 6.04 -7.15 -20.69
N LEU A 63 6.17 -6.04 -19.95
CA LEU A 63 6.70 -6.02 -18.58
C LEU A 63 5.90 -6.92 -17.64
N LEU A 64 4.58 -6.99 -17.83
CA LEU A 64 3.65 -7.77 -17.01
C LEU A 64 3.57 -9.24 -17.45
N LEU A 65 3.98 -9.56 -18.69
CA LEU A 65 4.05 -10.94 -19.20
C LEU A 65 5.44 -11.56 -19.03
N GLU A 66 6.46 -10.75 -18.77
CA GLU A 66 7.86 -11.14 -18.48
C GLU A 66 8.17 -11.26 -16.98
N GLY A 67 7.15 -11.39 -16.12
CA GLY A 67 7.31 -11.73 -14.71
C GLY A 67 8.20 -12.96 -14.48
N GLY A 68 8.61 -13.19 -13.23
CA GLY A 68 9.53 -14.28 -12.84
C GLY A 68 8.90 -15.68 -12.88
N TYR A 69 7.98 -15.90 -13.81
CA TYR A 69 7.15 -17.09 -13.93
C TYR A 69 7.99 -18.35 -14.08
N SER A 70 7.80 -19.32 -13.20
CA SER A 70 8.51 -20.60 -13.27
C SER A 70 8.30 -21.26 -14.64
N GLY A 71 9.37 -21.81 -15.21
CA GLY A 71 9.35 -22.45 -16.53
C GLY A 71 8.67 -23.83 -16.55
N SER A 72 7.84 -24.14 -15.56
CA SER A 72 7.09 -25.40 -15.52
C SER A 72 6.14 -25.46 -16.72
N LEU A 73 6.51 -26.28 -17.71
CA LEU A 73 5.80 -26.50 -18.98
C LEU A 73 4.40 -27.14 -18.83
N GLN A 74 3.85 -27.26 -17.62
CA GLN A 74 2.59 -27.97 -17.36
C GLN A 74 1.35 -27.06 -17.39
N ASP A 75 1.47 -25.77 -17.06
CA ASP A 75 0.34 -24.81 -17.12
C ASP A 75 0.58 -23.80 -18.24
N ASP A 76 -0.22 -23.88 -19.31
CA ASP A 76 -0.19 -22.93 -20.43
C ASP A 76 -1.28 -21.84 -20.32
N THR A 77 -1.87 -21.67 -19.14
CA THR A 77 -2.87 -20.63 -18.84
C THR A 77 -2.26 -19.47 -18.06
N PHE A 78 -2.34 -18.27 -18.62
CA PHE A 78 -2.08 -17.05 -17.86
C PHE A 78 -3.34 -16.64 -17.10
N SER A 79 -3.23 -16.49 -15.79
CA SER A 79 -4.36 -16.22 -14.90
C SER A 79 -4.30 -14.81 -14.31
N VAL A 80 -5.40 -14.07 -14.39
CA VAL A 80 -5.55 -12.71 -13.89
C VAL A 80 -6.67 -12.64 -12.87
N LEU A 81 -6.44 -11.94 -11.76
CA LEU A 81 -7.46 -11.52 -10.81
C LEU A 81 -7.60 -9.99 -10.85
N SER A 82 -8.79 -9.49 -11.15
CA SER A 82 -9.13 -8.07 -11.08
C SER A 82 -9.99 -7.81 -9.85
N ILE A 83 -9.52 -6.95 -8.95
CA ILE A 83 -10.22 -6.61 -7.70
C ILE A 83 -10.88 -5.24 -7.86
N GLY A 84 -12.21 -5.21 -7.78
CA GLY A 84 -12.99 -3.98 -8.01
C GLY A 84 -12.98 -3.58 -9.47
N SER A 85 -13.35 -4.49 -10.36
CA SER A 85 -13.33 -4.27 -11.81
C SER A 85 -14.31 -3.21 -12.30
N GLY A 86 -15.21 -2.74 -11.43
CA GLY A 86 -16.26 -1.81 -11.80
C GLY A 86 -17.08 -2.38 -12.94
N GLU A 87 -17.25 -1.58 -13.98
CA GLU A 87 -18.04 -1.99 -15.14
C GLU A 87 -17.23 -2.65 -16.26
N GLY A 88 -15.95 -2.95 -16.01
CA GLY A 88 -15.05 -3.69 -16.89
C GLY A 88 -14.56 -2.96 -18.13
N ASP A 89 -14.63 -1.62 -18.16
CA ASP A 89 -14.12 -0.82 -19.27
C ASP A 89 -12.59 -0.90 -19.40
N ILE A 90 -11.86 -0.81 -18.28
CA ILE A 90 -10.41 -1.02 -18.25
C ILE A 90 -10.08 -2.51 -18.46
N ASP A 91 -10.81 -3.41 -17.79
CA ASP A 91 -10.59 -4.86 -17.85
C ASP A 91 -10.67 -5.43 -19.26
N LEU A 92 -11.68 -5.04 -20.05
CA LEU A 92 -11.82 -5.49 -21.43
C LEU A 92 -10.63 -5.05 -22.28
N GLU A 93 -10.15 -3.83 -22.08
CA GLU A 93 -8.99 -3.32 -22.80
C GLU A 93 -7.69 -4.00 -22.39
N ILE A 94 -7.56 -4.34 -21.11
CA ILE A 94 -6.47 -5.21 -20.60
C ILE A 94 -6.51 -6.57 -21.30
N ILE A 95 -7.68 -7.24 -21.32
CA ILE A 95 -7.87 -8.53 -21.96
C ILE A 95 -7.47 -8.47 -23.44
N HIS A 96 -8.01 -7.52 -24.21
CA HIS A 96 -7.68 -7.34 -25.63
C HIS A 96 -6.19 -7.05 -25.86
N SER A 97 -5.55 -6.30 -24.97
CA SER A 97 -4.14 -5.95 -25.07
C SER A 97 -3.19 -7.11 -24.74
N MET A 98 -3.67 -8.07 -23.94
CA MET A 98 -2.91 -9.26 -23.54
C MET A 98 -2.97 -10.37 -24.58
N ILE A 99 -4.16 -10.69 -25.10
CA ILE A 99 -4.38 -11.80 -26.06
C ILE A 99 -3.30 -11.93 -27.14
N PRO A 100 -2.95 -10.88 -27.92
CA PRO A 100 -1.98 -11.01 -29.01
C PRO A 100 -0.53 -11.26 -28.53
N ARG A 101 -0.24 -11.04 -27.24
CA ARG A 101 1.11 -11.11 -26.64
C ARG A 101 1.30 -12.32 -25.71
N LEU A 102 0.25 -13.09 -25.44
CA LEU A 102 0.32 -14.31 -24.63
C LEU A 102 1.15 -15.41 -25.32
N LYS A 103 1.01 -15.57 -26.63
CA LYS A 103 1.72 -16.58 -27.41
C LYS A 103 3.19 -16.20 -27.66
N PRO A 104 4.13 -17.17 -27.72
CA PRO A 104 3.89 -18.62 -27.66
C PRO A 104 3.83 -19.20 -26.24
N ARG A 105 4.12 -18.38 -25.21
CA ARG A 105 4.30 -18.86 -23.83
C ARG A 105 3.00 -19.40 -23.23
N TRP A 106 1.91 -18.66 -23.39
CA TRP A 106 0.60 -18.98 -22.84
C TRP A 106 -0.38 -19.20 -23.99
N LYS A 107 -1.15 -20.30 -23.91
CA LYS A 107 -2.18 -20.62 -24.90
C LYS A 107 -3.56 -20.16 -24.48
N ARG A 108 -3.80 -19.96 -23.19
CA ARG A 108 -5.09 -19.55 -22.63
C ARG A 108 -4.95 -18.34 -21.71
N LEU A 109 -5.99 -17.52 -21.66
CA LEU A 109 -6.17 -16.48 -20.67
C LEU A 109 -7.34 -16.85 -19.78
N ARG A 110 -7.13 -16.87 -18.47
CA ARG A 110 -8.22 -16.96 -17.50
C ARG A 110 -8.28 -15.66 -16.69
N TYR A 111 -9.41 -14.99 -16.73
CA TYR A 111 -9.60 -13.68 -16.13
C TYR A 111 -10.76 -13.72 -15.14
N VAL A 112 -10.46 -13.50 -13.86
CA VAL A 112 -11.45 -13.46 -12.79
C VAL A 112 -11.59 -12.02 -12.32
N ALA A 113 -12.80 -11.48 -12.36
CA ALA A 113 -13.11 -10.13 -11.89
C ALA A 113 -14.03 -10.17 -10.67
N LEU A 114 -13.70 -9.41 -9.62
CA LEU A 114 -14.51 -9.27 -8.41
C LEU A 114 -15.21 -7.91 -8.44
N GLU A 115 -16.54 -7.90 -8.45
CA GLU A 115 -17.34 -6.67 -8.41
C GLU A 115 -18.64 -6.87 -7.60
N PRO A 116 -18.71 -6.33 -6.37
CA PRO A 116 -19.89 -6.47 -5.52
C PRO A 116 -21.05 -5.52 -5.87
N ASN A 117 -20.84 -4.47 -6.66
CA ASN A 117 -21.91 -3.58 -7.11
C ASN A 117 -22.68 -4.20 -8.29
N ALA A 118 -23.94 -4.57 -8.05
CA ALA A 118 -24.80 -5.19 -9.06
C ALA A 118 -24.94 -4.35 -10.34
N ILE A 119 -25.07 -3.01 -10.24
CA ILE A 119 -25.22 -2.14 -11.42
C ILE A 119 -23.97 -2.19 -12.30
N HIS A 120 -22.79 -2.11 -11.67
CA HIS A 120 -21.52 -2.17 -12.39
C HIS A 120 -21.26 -3.56 -12.99
N ARG A 121 -21.51 -4.61 -12.20
CA ARG A 121 -21.37 -6.00 -12.65
C ARG A 121 -22.28 -6.32 -13.83
N ASP A 122 -23.55 -5.90 -13.79
CA ASP A 122 -24.49 -6.13 -14.88
C ASP A 122 -24.02 -5.42 -16.16
N ARG A 123 -23.48 -4.20 -16.04
CA ARG A 123 -22.87 -3.48 -17.17
C ARG A 123 -21.62 -4.19 -17.70
N PHE A 124 -20.78 -4.75 -16.82
CA PHE A 124 -19.62 -5.55 -17.25
C PHE A 124 -20.06 -6.79 -18.03
N LEU A 125 -21.02 -7.56 -17.52
CA LEU A 125 -21.57 -8.73 -18.21
C LEU A 125 -22.15 -8.36 -19.60
N GLN A 126 -22.89 -7.26 -19.69
CA GLN A 126 -23.40 -6.76 -20.98
C GLN A 126 -22.27 -6.41 -21.96
N ARG A 127 -21.16 -5.83 -21.49
CA ARG A 127 -20.01 -5.53 -22.35
C ARG A 127 -19.26 -6.80 -22.76
N LEU A 128 -19.18 -7.80 -21.89
CA LEU A 128 -18.58 -9.11 -22.22
C LEU A 128 -19.37 -9.82 -23.34
N ASP A 129 -20.70 -9.79 -23.26
CA ASP A 129 -21.57 -10.34 -24.32
C ASP A 129 -21.33 -9.65 -25.68
N GLN A 130 -20.97 -8.37 -25.67
CA GLN A 130 -20.67 -7.60 -26.88
C GLN A 130 -19.23 -7.81 -27.39
N ALA A 131 -18.26 -8.06 -26.50
CA ALA A 131 -16.83 -8.12 -26.83
C ALA A 131 -16.41 -9.37 -27.61
N SER A 132 -17.16 -10.49 -27.50
CA SER A 132 -16.92 -11.75 -28.24
C SER A 132 -15.46 -12.22 -28.27
N PHE A 133 -15.04 -13.06 -27.32
CA PHE A 133 -13.72 -13.68 -27.31
C PHE A 133 -13.70 -15.07 -27.97
N ASP A 134 -12.52 -15.51 -28.40
CA ASP A 134 -12.32 -16.90 -28.84
C ASP A 134 -12.21 -17.87 -27.63
N GLU A 135 -12.22 -19.17 -27.91
CA GLU A 135 -12.21 -20.23 -26.88
C GLU A 135 -10.96 -20.25 -25.99
N SER A 136 -9.92 -19.49 -26.33
CA SER A 136 -8.69 -19.36 -25.53
C SER A 136 -8.84 -18.41 -24.34
N VAL A 137 -9.94 -17.64 -24.27
CA VAL A 137 -10.18 -16.66 -23.21
C VAL A 137 -11.39 -17.07 -22.37
N GLU A 138 -11.18 -17.23 -21.08
CA GLU A 138 -12.23 -17.45 -20.08
C GLU A 138 -12.31 -16.21 -19.18
N VAL A 139 -13.48 -15.54 -19.17
CA VAL A 139 -13.73 -14.40 -18.27
C VAL A 139 -14.86 -14.76 -17.30
N CYS A 140 -14.61 -14.59 -16.00
CA CYS A 140 -15.57 -14.87 -14.94
C CYS A 140 -15.72 -13.63 -14.05
N VAL A 141 -16.93 -13.06 -13.98
CA VAL A 141 -17.26 -11.94 -13.08
C VAL A 141 -18.00 -12.46 -11.86
N ARG A 142 -17.47 -12.22 -10.66
CA ARG A 142 -17.99 -12.76 -9.39
C ARG A 142 -18.59 -11.64 -8.53
N ASP A 143 -19.73 -11.93 -7.91
CA ASP A 143 -20.37 -11.07 -6.90
C ASP A 143 -19.71 -11.27 -5.53
N GLU A 144 -18.46 -10.83 -5.41
CA GLU A 144 -17.62 -11.05 -4.24
C GLU A 144 -16.84 -9.78 -3.87
N CYS A 145 -16.71 -9.51 -2.58
CA CYS A 145 -15.74 -8.56 -2.06
C CYS A 145 -14.38 -9.24 -1.89
N PHE A 146 -13.30 -8.51 -2.16
CA PHE A 146 -11.98 -8.94 -1.74
C PHE A 146 -11.81 -8.64 -0.25
N GLU A 147 -11.53 -9.66 0.56
CA GLU A 147 -11.44 -9.56 2.03
C GLU A 147 -9.98 -9.73 2.46
N PRO A 148 -9.24 -8.63 2.77
CA PRO A 148 -7.86 -8.71 3.23
C PRO A 148 -7.72 -9.53 4.51
N GLY A 149 -6.64 -10.30 4.61
CA GLY A 149 -6.35 -11.12 5.79
C GLY A 149 -7.12 -12.44 5.90
N ARG A 150 -8.13 -12.70 5.06
CA ARG A 150 -8.66 -14.06 4.88
C ARG A 150 -7.53 -14.93 4.32
N LEU A 151 -7.32 -16.13 4.88
CA LEU A 151 -6.35 -17.08 4.36
C LEU A 151 -6.58 -17.20 2.85
N ALA A 152 -5.53 -16.89 2.07
CA ALA A 152 -5.62 -16.90 0.62
C ALA A 152 -6.20 -18.25 0.19
N GLY A 153 -7.25 -18.22 -0.64
CA GLY A 153 -7.78 -19.44 -1.24
C GLY A 153 -6.66 -20.20 -1.96
N GLU A 154 -6.89 -21.49 -2.24
CA GLU A 154 -5.95 -22.31 -3.00
C GLU A 154 -5.63 -21.73 -4.39
N GLU A 155 -6.56 -20.94 -4.94
CA GLU A 155 -6.46 -20.33 -6.27
C GLU A 155 -5.42 -19.20 -6.31
N LYS A 156 -4.33 -19.34 -7.08
CA LYS A 156 -3.30 -18.29 -7.26
C LYS A 156 -3.28 -17.77 -8.69
N PHE A 157 -2.87 -16.51 -8.87
CA PHE A 157 -2.90 -15.82 -10.16
C PHE A 157 -1.52 -15.35 -10.63
N ASP A 158 -1.30 -15.29 -11.93
CA ASP A 158 -0.06 -14.76 -12.52
C ASP A 158 0.02 -13.23 -12.38
N LEU A 159 -1.15 -12.57 -12.40
CA LEU A 159 -1.30 -11.13 -12.27
C LEU A 159 -2.53 -10.80 -11.40
N VAL A 160 -2.37 -9.88 -10.45
CA VAL A 160 -3.49 -9.33 -9.66
C VAL A 160 -3.58 -7.82 -9.91
N LEU A 161 -4.77 -7.31 -10.23
CA LEU A 161 -5.04 -5.92 -10.56
C LEU A 161 -5.80 -5.24 -9.43
N LEU A 162 -5.36 -4.02 -9.08
CA LEU A 162 -6.00 -3.10 -8.15
C LEU A 162 -6.11 -1.74 -8.83
N THR A 163 -7.13 -1.54 -9.65
CA THR A 163 -7.33 -0.31 -10.42
C THR A 163 -8.36 0.61 -9.75
N HIS A 164 -7.90 1.72 -9.18
CA HIS A 164 -8.77 2.69 -8.49
C HIS A 164 -9.73 2.03 -7.50
N VAL A 165 -9.22 1.16 -6.62
CA VAL A 165 -10.05 0.43 -5.64
C VAL A 165 -9.55 0.59 -4.20
N LEU A 166 -8.28 0.97 -4.00
CA LEU A 166 -7.64 0.90 -2.69
C LEU A 166 -8.25 1.84 -1.63
N TYR A 167 -8.92 2.91 -2.05
CA TYR A 167 -9.61 3.85 -1.17
C TYR A 167 -10.88 3.27 -0.50
N TYR A 168 -11.31 2.06 -0.91
CA TYR A 168 -12.43 1.35 -0.29
C TYR A 168 -12.03 0.37 0.83
N PHE A 169 -10.73 0.19 1.07
CA PHE A 169 -10.25 -0.71 2.12
C PHE A 169 -9.92 0.07 3.40
N ASP A 170 -10.35 -0.47 4.55
CA ASP A 170 -10.01 0.09 5.87
C ASP A 170 -8.49 0.06 6.13
N ASP A 171 -7.80 -0.98 5.64
CA ASP A 171 -6.34 -1.10 5.64
C ASP A 171 -5.84 -1.39 4.21
N PRO A 172 -5.51 -0.34 3.43
CA PRO A 172 -5.03 -0.50 2.07
C PRO A 172 -3.72 -1.29 1.98
N TYR A 173 -2.86 -1.21 3.00
CA TYR A 173 -1.61 -1.97 3.00
C TYR A 173 -1.87 -3.46 3.20
N GLN A 174 -2.78 -3.83 4.10
CA GLN A 174 -3.22 -5.21 4.25
C GLN A 174 -3.83 -5.74 2.95
N ALA A 175 -4.61 -4.93 2.22
CA ALA A 175 -5.16 -5.30 0.92
C ALA A 175 -4.07 -5.58 -0.11
N ILE A 176 -3.06 -4.71 -0.22
CA ILE A 176 -1.89 -4.92 -1.10
C ILE A 176 -1.13 -6.20 -0.72
N ARG A 177 -0.90 -6.44 0.57
CA ARG A 177 -0.25 -7.66 1.04
C ARG A 177 -1.06 -8.91 0.69
N SER A 178 -2.37 -8.89 0.92
CA SER A 178 -3.24 -10.00 0.54
C SER A 178 -3.22 -10.25 -0.97
N ALA A 179 -3.22 -9.19 -1.80
CA ALA A 179 -3.06 -9.31 -3.25
C ALA A 179 -1.72 -9.96 -3.62
N LEU A 180 -0.61 -9.58 -2.98
CA LEU A 180 0.70 -10.22 -3.17
C LEU A 180 0.69 -11.70 -2.76
N THR A 181 -0.04 -12.07 -1.71
CA THR A 181 -0.19 -13.49 -1.35
C THR A 181 -1.07 -14.27 -2.33
N GLN A 182 -1.89 -13.60 -3.12
CA GLN A 182 -2.78 -14.22 -4.10
C GLN A 182 -2.07 -14.52 -5.42
N THR A 183 -0.82 -14.09 -5.60
CA THR A 183 -0.04 -14.39 -6.80
C THR A 183 0.61 -15.77 -6.74
N LYS A 184 0.85 -16.37 -7.91
CA LYS A 184 1.74 -17.51 -8.10
C LYS A 184 3.20 -17.07 -7.86
N GLU A 185 4.10 -18.05 -7.71
CA GLU A 185 5.54 -17.75 -7.68
C GLU A 185 5.97 -17.00 -8.95
N GLY A 186 6.63 -15.86 -8.77
CA GLY A 186 7.02 -14.96 -9.87
C GLY A 186 5.91 -14.07 -10.41
N GLY A 187 4.68 -14.20 -9.89
CA GLY A 187 3.54 -13.36 -10.23
C GLY A 187 3.66 -11.93 -9.72
N GLN A 188 2.77 -11.07 -10.21
CA GLN A 188 2.86 -9.63 -10.01
C GLN A 188 1.53 -9.04 -9.52
N VAL A 189 1.63 -7.94 -8.77
CA VAL A 189 0.49 -7.08 -8.45
C VAL A 189 0.66 -5.77 -9.22
N PHE A 190 -0.40 -5.36 -9.90
CA PHE A 190 -0.49 -4.14 -10.67
C PHE A 190 -1.50 -3.20 -10.03
N ILE A 191 -1.08 -1.99 -9.69
CA ILE A 191 -1.92 -1.01 -9.00
C ILE A 191 -1.97 0.26 -9.86
N VAL A 192 -3.17 0.80 -10.05
CA VAL A 192 -3.38 2.13 -10.62
C VAL A 192 -4.14 2.98 -9.62
N HIS A 193 -3.62 4.15 -9.30
CA HIS A 193 -4.21 5.00 -8.27
C HIS A 193 -3.99 6.48 -8.55
N GLN A 194 -4.87 7.35 -8.06
CA GLN A 194 -4.71 8.80 -8.22
C GLN A 194 -3.53 9.34 -7.40
N THR A 195 -2.79 10.29 -7.94
CA THR A 195 -1.74 11.03 -7.19
C THR A 195 -2.35 12.06 -6.24
N ALA A 196 -1.53 12.71 -5.42
CA ALA A 196 -1.94 13.80 -4.54
C ALA A 196 -2.28 15.11 -5.28
N THR A 197 -2.11 15.19 -6.60
CA THR A 197 -2.35 16.38 -7.42
C THR A 197 -3.81 16.46 -7.90
N GLY A 198 -4.38 17.66 -7.92
CA GLY A 198 -5.71 17.92 -8.46
C GLY A 198 -6.81 17.74 -7.41
N ILE A 199 -7.75 16.82 -7.68
CA ILE A 199 -8.91 16.58 -6.81
C ILE A 199 -8.51 16.26 -5.37
N PRO A 200 -7.49 15.42 -5.08
CA PRO A 200 -7.07 15.16 -3.70
C PRO A 200 -6.62 16.41 -2.92
N GLN A 201 -6.11 17.45 -3.60
CA GLN A 201 -5.80 18.74 -2.95
C GLN A 201 -7.09 19.45 -2.49
N ILE A 202 -8.14 19.40 -3.32
CA ILE A 202 -9.45 19.95 -2.97
C ILE A 202 -10.07 19.14 -1.82
N GLN A 203 -9.97 17.81 -1.86
CA GLN A 203 -10.45 16.93 -0.80
C GLN A 203 -9.73 17.21 0.53
N GLN A 204 -8.42 17.40 0.50
CA GLN A 204 -7.62 17.74 1.68
C GLN A 204 -8.09 19.03 2.35
N GLU A 205 -8.48 20.04 1.56
CA GLU A 205 -8.94 21.34 2.07
C GLU A 205 -10.40 21.32 2.55
N HIS A 206 -11.28 20.53 1.92
CA HIS A 206 -12.72 20.75 2.06
C HIS A 206 -13.55 19.51 2.42
N MET A 207 -13.04 18.29 2.24
CA MET A 207 -13.84 17.07 2.41
C MET A 207 -14.34 16.91 3.85
N LEU A 208 -13.50 17.22 4.86
CA LEU A 208 -13.92 17.16 6.27
C LEU A 208 -15.08 18.11 6.57
N GLU A 209 -15.03 19.35 6.08
CA GLU A 209 -16.10 20.33 6.29
C GLU A 209 -17.38 20.02 5.49
N ALA A 210 -17.22 19.39 4.33
CA ALA A 210 -18.31 19.07 3.41
C ALA A 210 -19.04 17.79 3.81
N LYS A 211 -18.31 16.72 4.13
CA LYS A 211 -18.82 15.36 4.37
C LYS A 211 -18.78 14.93 5.84
N GLY A 212 -17.93 15.56 6.65
CA GLY A 212 -17.74 15.23 8.07
C GLY A 212 -16.70 14.14 8.35
N ASN A 213 -16.04 13.60 7.31
CA ASN A 213 -14.90 12.68 7.43
C ASN A 213 -14.00 12.78 6.17
N GLN A 214 -12.89 12.04 6.15
CA GLN A 214 -11.91 12.00 5.06
C GLN A 214 -11.48 10.55 4.76
N ASN A 215 -12.39 9.58 4.93
CA ASN A 215 -12.03 8.16 4.94
C ASN A 215 -11.49 7.68 3.58
N GLU A 216 -11.92 8.31 2.48
CA GLU A 216 -11.54 7.95 1.12
C GLU A 216 -10.27 8.69 0.65
N MET A 217 -9.65 9.51 1.51
CA MET A 217 -8.38 10.16 1.17
C MET A 217 -7.23 9.17 1.23
N PHE A 218 -6.86 8.67 0.05
CA PHE A 218 -5.72 7.80 -0.15
C PHE A 218 -5.13 8.04 -1.54
N THR A 219 -3.83 8.28 -1.62
CA THR A 219 -3.12 8.71 -2.85
C THR A 219 -2.00 7.73 -3.23
N ALA A 220 -1.48 7.87 -4.45
CA ALA A 220 -0.33 7.11 -4.91
C ALA A 220 0.90 7.34 -4.02
N GLU A 221 1.09 8.56 -3.52
CA GLU A 221 2.15 8.91 -2.59
C GLU A 221 1.98 8.22 -1.23
N ASP A 222 0.74 7.99 -0.78
CA ASP A 222 0.47 7.16 0.40
C ASP A 222 0.85 5.70 0.16
N ILE A 223 0.49 5.15 -1.00
CA ILE A 223 0.89 3.80 -1.41
C ILE A 223 2.43 3.70 -1.43
N GLN A 224 3.11 4.65 -2.09
CA GLN A 224 4.56 4.65 -2.20
C GLN A 224 5.21 4.66 -0.81
N ARG A 225 4.78 5.55 0.10
CA ARG A 225 5.29 5.59 1.47
C ARG A 225 5.06 4.28 2.24
N LEU A 226 3.89 3.66 2.07
CA LEU A 226 3.59 2.36 2.68
C LEU A 226 4.53 1.27 2.16
N LEU A 227 4.75 1.20 0.84
CA LEU A 227 5.65 0.22 0.23
C LEU A 227 7.11 0.44 0.65
N GLU A 228 7.58 1.69 0.67
CA GLU A 228 8.95 2.05 1.08
C GLU A 228 9.20 1.74 2.56
N THR A 229 8.26 2.09 3.44
CA THR A 229 8.35 1.80 4.89
C THR A 229 8.50 0.31 5.16
N GLN A 230 7.99 -0.52 4.26
CA GLN A 230 7.95 -1.97 4.39
C GLN A 230 9.00 -2.66 3.52
N SER A 231 9.90 -1.88 2.91
CA SER A 231 10.95 -2.37 1.99
C SER A 231 10.41 -3.24 0.85
N GLN A 232 9.14 -3.04 0.46
CA GLN A 232 8.49 -3.80 -0.60
C GLN A 232 9.05 -3.32 -1.94
N LYS A 233 9.72 -4.22 -2.67
CA LYS A 233 10.24 -3.93 -4.01
C LYS A 233 9.08 -3.63 -4.96
N HIS A 234 9.16 -2.48 -5.63
CA HIS A 234 8.16 -2.01 -6.57
C HIS A 234 8.80 -1.14 -7.66
N GLN A 235 8.13 -1.04 -8.80
CA GLN A 235 8.35 -0.01 -9.80
C GLN A 235 7.19 0.98 -9.72
N TYR A 236 7.49 2.27 -9.85
CA TYR A 236 6.51 3.35 -9.88
C TYR A 236 6.62 4.11 -11.20
N TYR A 237 5.47 4.43 -11.78
CA TYR A 237 5.36 5.23 -12.98
C TYR A 237 4.32 6.33 -12.76
N HIS A 238 4.72 7.56 -12.99
CA HIS A 238 3.81 8.70 -13.06
C HIS A 238 3.21 8.78 -14.46
N VAL A 239 1.89 8.97 -14.56
CA VAL A 239 1.19 9.08 -15.83
C VAL A 239 0.28 10.30 -15.80
N ASP A 240 0.50 11.21 -16.74
CA ASP A 240 -0.27 12.43 -16.86
C ASP A 240 -1.74 12.13 -17.20
N ALA A 241 -2.63 12.82 -16.50
CA ALA A 241 -4.05 12.81 -16.78
C ALA A 241 -4.68 14.12 -16.30
N ARG A 242 -5.83 14.44 -16.87
CA ARG A 242 -6.61 15.66 -16.62
C ARG A 242 -8.11 15.39 -16.59
N LEU A 243 -8.81 16.22 -15.81
CA LEU A 243 -10.25 16.31 -15.71
C LEU A 243 -10.74 17.57 -16.41
N ASP A 244 -11.65 17.45 -17.38
CA ASP A 244 -12.39 18.60 -17.89
C ASP A 244 -13.37 19.09 -16.81
N VAL A 245 -13.14 20.30 -16.32
CA VAL A 245 -13.95 20.93 -15.26
C VAL A 245 -14.76 22.10 -15.80
N THR A 246 -14.85 22.27 -17.12
CA THR A 246 -15.56 23.40 -17.75
C THR A 246 -16.99 23.55 -17.20
N GLU A 247 -17.73 22.44 -17.16
CA GLU A 247 -19.11 22.43 -16.67
C GLU A 247 -19.19 22.59 -15.14
N CYS A 248 -18.17 22.15 -14.39
CA CYS A 248 -18.04 22.36 -12.95
C CYS A 248 -17.93 23.87 -12.64
N LEU A 249 -17.03 24.57 -13.35
CA LEU A 249 -16.81 26.00 -13.17
C LEU A 249 -18.05 26.84 -13.53
N GLN A 250 -18.83 26.36 -14.50
CA GLN A 250 -20.11 26.95 -14.93
C GLN A 250 -21.30 26.57 -14.01
N ARG A 251 -21.10 25.66 -13.06
CA ARG A 251 -22.15 25.11 -12.17
C ARG A 251 -23.32 24.48 -12.93
N LEU A 252 -23.06 23.86 -14.09
CA LEU A 252 -24.09 23.08 -14.77
C LEU A 252 -24.44 21.82 -13.95
N GLU A 253 -25.61 21.24 -14.19
CA GLU A 253 -26.07 20.05 -13.44
C GLU A 253 -25.04 18.90 -13.48
N SER A 254 -24.50 18.64 -14.67
CA SER A 254 -23.43 17.67 -14.91
C SER A 254 -22.15 18.02 -14.16
N GLY A 255 -21.75 19.30 -14.17
CA GLY A 255 -20.61 19.79 -13.39
C GLY A 255 -20.78 19.56 -11.89
N VAL A 256 -21.97 19.82 -11.34
CA VAL A 256 -22.26 19.57 -9.92
C VAL A 256 -22.22 18.07 -9.60
N LYS A 257 -22.67 17.20 -10.50
CA LYS A 257 -22.54 15.74 -10.37
C LYS A 257 -21.08 15.31 -10.33
N ILE A 258 -20.26 15.81 -11.26
CA ILE A 258 -18.80 15.54 -11.28
C ILE A 258 -18.16 15.99 -9.97
N MET A 259 -18.42 17.22 -9.51
CA MET A 259 -17.90 17.73 -8.24
C MET A 259 -18.37 16.89 -7.04
N SER A 260 -19.62 16.43 -7.06
CA SER A 260 -20.18 15.57 -5.99
C SER A 260 -19.48 14.22 -5.93
N PHE A 261 -19.18 13.63 -7.09
CA PHE A 261 -18.35 12.43 -7.18
C PHE A 261 -16.95 12.68 -6.61
N CYS A 262 -16.28 13.75 -7.06
CA CYS A 262 -14.95 14.14 -6.57
C CYS A 262 -14.91 14.37 -5.05
N MET A 263 -16.00 14.81 -4.42
CA MET A 263 -16.06 15.08 -2.99
C MET A 263 -16.72 13.96 -2.17
N GLU A 264 -17.13 12.86 -2.82
CA GLU A 264 -17.77 11.69 -2.19
C GLU A 264 -19.01 12.05 -1.33
N CYS A 265 -19.76 13.09 -1.74
CA CYS A 265 -20.98 13.56 -1.08
C CYS A 265 -21.85 14.40 -2.03
N ASP A 266 -23.15 14.45 -1.77
CA ASP A 266 -24.11 15.17 -2.62
C ASP A 266 -24.04 16.68 -2.36
N LEU A 267 -23.26 17.37 -3.19
CA LEU A 267 -23.02 18.81 -3.05
C LEU A 267 -24.28 19.66 -3.31
N ARG A 268 -25.34 19.10 -3.93
CA ARG A 268 -26.62 19.81 -4.11
C ARG A 268 -27.30 20.13 -2.78
N GLN A 269 -26.96 19.36 -1.74
CA GLN A 269 -27.51 19.50 -0.39
C GLN A 269 -26.53 20.22 0.55
N LEU A 270 -25.38 20.67 0.05
CA LEU A 270 -24.39 21.41 0.84
C LEU A 270 -24.80 22.88 0.95
N GLN A 271 -24.52 23.50 2.09
CA GLN A 271 -24.71 24.95 2.26
C GLN A 271 -23.93 25.75 1.21
N GLU A 272 -24.58 26.72 0.57
CA GLU A 272 -24.01 27.52 -0.54
C GLU A 272 -22.63 28.13 -0.20
N ALA A 273 -22.43 28.61 1.03
CA ALA A 273 -21.14 29.17 1.44
C ALA A 273 -20.01 28.14 1.41
N LYS A 274 -20.28 26.87 1.74
CA LYS A 274 -19.31 25.78 1.66
C LYS A 274 -19.13 25.30 0.24
N PHE A 275 -20.22 25.18 -0.52
CA PHE A 275 -20.16 24.89 -1.95
C PHE A 275 -19.29 25.89 -2.71
N ALA A 276 -19.45 27.18 -2.43
CA ALA A 276 -18.66 28.24 -3.05
C ALA A 276 -17.16 28.13 -2.75
N LYS A 277 -16.75 27.67 -1.55
CA LYS A 277 -15.33 27.39 -1.24
C LYS A 277 -14.78 26.25 -2.09
N ILE A 278 -15.53 25.15 -2.21
CA ILE A 278 -15.13 24.02 -3.05
C ILE A 278 -14.99 24.48 -4.50
N LEU A 279 -15.98 25.21 -5.02
CA LEU A 279 -15.92 25.75 -6.38
C LEU A 279 -14.73 26.69 -6.57
N GLN A 280 -14.40 27.52 -5.57
CA GLN A 280 -13.22 28.38 -5.63
C GLN A 280 -11.92 27.55 -5.71
N ALA A 281 -11.84 26.42 -5.02
CA ALA A 281 -10.70 25.51 -5.14
C ALA A 281 -10.61 24.88 -6.54
N PHE A 282 -11.74 24.52 -7.15
CA PHE A 282 -11.79 24.10 -8.56
C PHE A 282 -11.27 25.20 -9.49
N TRP A 283 -11.74 26.45 -9.34
CA TRP A 283 -11.23 27.59 -10.12
C TRP A 283 -9.73 27.81 -9.94
N ARG A 284 -9.23 27.64 -8.72
CA ARG A 284 -7.81 27.86 -8.39
C ARG A 284 -6.88 26.83 -9.03
N LEU A 285 -7.34 25.58 -9.19
CA LEU A 285 -6.55 24.51 -9.79
C LEU A 285 -6.79 24.36 -11.31
N ALA A 286 -7.80 25.02 -11.85
CA ALA A 286 -8.13 24.90 -13.27
C ALA A 286 -7.17 25.71 -14.16
N GLU A 287 -6.66 25.05 -15.20
CA GLU A 287 -5.99 25.65 -16.34
C GLU A 287 -7.01 25.89 -17.45
N ILE A 288 -7.10 27.13 -17.95
CA ILE A 288 -8.10 27.53 -18.95
C ILE A 288 -7.39 27.73 -20.29
N GLU A 289 -7.80 26.97 -21.29
CA GLU A 289 -7.31 27.08 -22.66
C GLU A 289 -7.99 28.26 -23.40
N ASP A 290 -7.39 28.74 -24.50
CA ASP A 290 -7.97 29.78 -25.36
C ASP A 290 -9.36 29.42 -25.92
N SER A 291 -9.67 28.12 -25.98
CA SER A 291 -10.98 27.60 -26.38
C SER A 291 -12.09 27.86 -25.36
N GLY A 292 -11.74 28.30 -24.15
CA GLY A 292 -12.64 28.45 -23.01
C GLY A 292 -12.86 27.15 -22.21
N ARG A 293 -12.26 26.03 -22.64
CA ARG A 293 -12.25 24.78 -21.86
C ARG A 293 -11.30 24.90 -20.68
N ALA A 294 -11.69 24.30 -19.56
CA ALA A 294 -10.94 24.33 -18.32
C ALA A 294 -10.61 22.92 -17.83
N PHE A 295 -9.38 22.71 -17.39
CA PHE A 295 -8.89 21.40 -16.95
C PHE A 295 -8.19 21.45 -15.61
N ILE A 296 -8.36 20.43 -14.77
CA ILE A 296 -7.51 20.20 -13.60
C ILE A 296 -6.59 19.02 -13.91
N GLN A 297 -5.30 19.17 -13.63
CA GLN A 297 -4.35 18.04 -13.67
C GLN A 297 -4.70 17.05 -12.56
N GLU A 298 -4.89 15.79 -12.91
CA GLU A 298 -5.18 14.68 -12.00
C GLU A 298 -4.38 13.42 -12.38
N PRO A 299 -3.04 13.48 -12.37
CA PRO A 299 -2.22 12.37 -12.80
C PRO A 299 -2.44 11.12 -11.94
N ILE A 300 -2.13 9.97 -12.52
CA ILE A 300 -2.18 8.66 -11.86
C ILE A 300 -0.78 8.12 -11.59
N GLY A 301 -0.64 7.41 -10.49
CA GLY A 301 0.48 6.56 -10.17
C GLY A 301 0.18 5.12 -10.56
N VAL A 302 1.12 4.49 -11.23
CA VAL A 302 1.08 3.07 -11.58
C VAL A 302 2.18 2.33 -10.84
N PHE A 303 1.83 1.28 -10.11
CA PHE A 303 2.78 0.44 -9.39
C PHE A 303 2.80 -0.97 -9.97
N VAL A 304 4.00 -1.50 -10.16
CA VAL A 304 4.22 -2.92 -10.46
C VAL A 304 5.04 -3.52 -9.32
N LEU A 305 4.39 -4.40 -8.56
CA LEU A 305 5.00 -5.09 -7.44
C LEU A 305 5.30 -6.52 -7.89
N LYS A 306 6.53 -6.97 -7.65
CA LYS A 306 6.88 -8.37 -7.84
C LYS A 306 6.72 -9.07 -6.51
N THR A 307 6.10 -10.25 -6.54
CA THR A 307 6.23 -11.16 -5.41
C THR A 307 7.69 -11.58 -5.37
N THR A 308 8.46 -10.98 -4.46
CA THR A 308 9.70 -11.59 -4.00
C THR A 308 9.31 -12.96 -3.50
N ALA A 309 10.02 -14.01 -3.93
CA ALA A 309 9.86 -15.36 -3.37
C ALA A 309 9.65 -15.18 -1.87
N ASN A 310 8.43 -15.52 -1.43
CA ASN A 310 7.96 -15.22 -0.10
C ASN A 310 9.11 -15.58 0.87
N PRO A 311 9.61 -14.67 1.72
CA PRO A 311 9.84 -15.13 3.08
C PRO A 311 8.41 -15.43 3.52
N THR A 312 7.99 -16.67 3.27
CA THR A 312 6.82 -17.26 3.91
C THR A 312 6.85 -16.71 5.32
N VAL A 313 5.73 -16.24 5.86
CA VAL A 313 5.64 -16.04 7.31
C VAL A 313 6.11 -17.36 7.88
N LEU A 314 7.38 -17.42 8.25
CA LEU A 314 8.04 -18.67 8.58
C LEU A 314 7.33 -18.99 9.86
N GLU A 315 6.54 -20.06 9.84
CA GLU A 315 5.98 -20.60 11.07
C GLU A 315 7.09 -20.58 12.10
N ARG A 316 6.72 -20.07 13.27
CA ARG A 316 7.70 -19.87 14.33
C ARG A 316 8.50 -21.15 14.49
N HIS A 317 9.84 -21.02 14.46
CA HIS A 317 10.71 -22.18 14.45
C HIS A 317 10.31 -23.08 15.63
N PRO A 318 10.11 -24.41 15.45
CA PRO A 318 9.55 -25.27 16.51
C PRO A 318 10.31 -25.22 17.85
N GLU A 319 11.60 -24.91 17.80
CA GLU A 319 12.46 -24.72 18.97
C GLU A 319 12.46 -23.30 19.58
N ASP A 320 11.82 -22.32 18.94
CA ASP A 320 11.60 -21.00 19.52
C ASP A 320 10.48 -21.05 20.56
N LYS A 321 10.90 -21.20 21.81
CA LYS A 321 10.03 -21.25 23.00
C LYS A 321 9.86 -19.89 23.68
N ASP A 322 10.32 -18.82 23.05
CA ASP A 322 10.28 -17.50 23.67
C ASP A 322 8.81 -17.02 23.78
N PRO A 323 8.32 -16.53 24.92
CA PRO A 323 6.91 -16.14 25.03
C PRO A 323 6.57 -14.84 24.29
N VAL A 324 7.56 -14.07 23.81
CA VAL A 324 7.39 -12.80 23.12
C VAL A 324 7.49 -13.02 21.61
N VAL A 325 6.47 -12.58 20.89
CA VAL A 325 6.37 -12.75 19.42
C VAL A 325 7.05 -11.63 18.64
N ASP A 326 7.32 -10.50 19.28
CA ASP A 326 7.79 -9.26 18.65
C ASP A 326 9.11 -9.47 17.91
N TYR A 327 10.05 -10.23 18.47
CA TYR A 327 11.33 -10.49 17.83
C TYR A 327 11.20 -11.36 16.57
N TRP A 328 10.29 -12.35 16.56
CA TRP A 328 10.00 -13.13 15.37
C TRP A 328 9.38 -12.26 14.26
N GLN A 329 8.45 -11.38 14.63
CA GLN A 329 7.86 -10.43 13.68
C GLN A 329 8.89 -9.44 13.14
N LEU A 330 9.75 -8.90 14.00
CA LEU A 330 10.79 -7.95 13.65
C LEU A 330 11.83 -8.56 12.69
N ALA A 331 12.21 -9.81 12.90
CA ALA A 331 13.14 -10.52 12.02
C ALA A 331 12.63 -10.62 10.57
N GLN A 332 11.31 -10.63 10.37
CA GLN A 332 10.68 -10.74 9.04
C GLN A 332 10.41 -9.41 8.34
N ARG A 333 10.43 -8.29 9.08
CA ARG A 333 9.94 -6.99 8.56
C ARG A 333 11.03 -6.03 8.10
N PHE A 334 12.28 -6.47 8.09
CA PHE A 334 13.41 -5.64 7.73
C PHE A 334 14.44 -6.46 6.95
N ASP A 335 15.05 -5.86 5.92
CA ASP A 335 16.12 -6.51 5.15
C ASP A 335 17.44 -6.48 5.93
N TRP A 336 17.52 -7.35 6.93
CA TRP A 336 18.69 -7.48 7.78
C TRP A 336 19.92 -7.92 6.99
N SER A 337 19.78 -8.91 6.10
CA SER A 337 20.92 -9.44 5.33
C SER A 337 21.50 -8.37 4.40
N GLY A 338 20.66 -7.70 3.60
CA GLY A 338 21.09 -6.62 2.72
C GLY A 338 21.67 -5.42 3.46
N THR A 339 21.11 -5.07 4.62
CA THR A 339 21.64 -3.99 5.47
C THR A 339 23.03 -4.32 5.99
N PHE A 340 23.23 -5.52 6.53
CA PHE A 340 24.54 -5.96 7.03
C PHE A 340 25.56 -6.05 5.90
N LEU A 341 25.18 -6.58 4.73
CA LEU A 341 26.07 -6.68 3.57
C LEU A 341 26.47 -5.29 3.04
N SER A 342 25.52 -4.36 2.94
CA SER A 342 25.81 -2.99 2.52
C SER A 342 26.78 -2.29 3.48
N GLN A 343 26.67 -2.53 4.78
CA GLN A 343 27.62 -1.93 5.74
C GLN A 343 28.97 -2.64 5.70
N TYR A 344 28.98 -3.96 5.52
CA TYR A 344 30.21 -4.73 5.35
C TYR A 344 31.07 -4.19 4.20
N HIS A 345 30.44 -3.83 3.07
CA HIS A 345 31.15 -3.23 1.93
C HIS A 345 31.61 -1.77 2.13
N ARG A 346 31.01 -1.04 3.07
CA ARG A 346 31.38 0.35 3.40
C ARG A 346 32.44 0.43 4.50
N GLY A 347 32.44 -0.54 5.40
CA GLY A 347 33.33 -0.63 6.55
C GLY A 347 34.78 -0.92 6.16
N LYS A 348 35.63 -1.07 7.18
CA LYS A 348 37.01 -1.50 6.95
C LYS A 348 37.01 -2.93 6.38
N PRO A 349 37.81 -3.22 5.34
CA PRO A 349 37.88 -4.56 4.79
C PRO A 349 38.30 -5.53 5.90
N SER A 350 37.50 -6.58 6.13
CA SER A 350 37.69 -7.75 7.01
C SER A 350 37.00 -7.82 8.38
N SER A 351 36.22 -6.83 8.82
CA SER A 351 35.37 -6.98 10.04
C SER A 351 34.25 -5.96 10.12
N LEU A 352 33.08 -6.37 10.63
CA LEU A 352 31.95 -5.47 10.94
C LEU A 352 31.76 -5.40 12.46
N ARG A 353 31.67 -4.20 13.03
CA ARG A 353 31.45 -4.00 14.47
C ARG A 353 30.05 -3.48 14.76
N LEU A 354 29.33 -4.20 15.62
CA LEU A 354 27.94 -3.95 16.00
C LEU A 354 27.85 -3.64 17.49
N LEU A 355 27.18 -2.54 17.85
CA LEU A 355 26.76 -2.26 19.23
C LEU A 355 25.29 -2.62 19.44
N ASP A 356 25.02 -3.47 20.42
CA ASP A 356 23.67 -3.73 20.93
C ASP A 356 23.38 -2.90 22.18
N VAL A 357 22.58 -1.85 22.00
CA VAL A 357 22.18 -0.93 23.07
C VAL A 357 20.93 -1.45 23.76
N ALA A 358 21.05 -1.65 25.08
CA ALA A 358 20.06 -2.34 25.91
C ALA A 358 19.84 -3.80 25.45
N CYS A 359 20.95 -4.53 25.30
CA CYS A 359 20.95 -5.91 24.78
C CYS A 359 20.13 -6.90 25.62
N GLY A 360 19.82 -6.55 26.88
CA GLY A 360 19.06 -7.38 27.80
C GLY A 360 19.69 -8.77 27.93
N THR A 361 18.85 -9.80 27.97
CA THR A 361 19.32 -11.20 28.04
C THR A 361 19.62 -11.79 26.66
N GLY A 362 19.79 -10.97 25.61
CA GLY A 362 20.10 -11.41 24.25
C GLY A 362 18.96 -12.15 23.54
N ARG A 363 17.69 -11.88 23.89
CA ARG A 363 16.52 -12.50 23.23
C ARG A 363 16.44 -12.12 21.76
N TRP A 364 16.71 -10.85 21.45
CA TRP A 364 16.80 -10.40 20.06
C TRP A 364 17.92 -11.10 19.31
N LEU A 365 19.14 -11.15 19.86
CA LEU A 365 20.27 -11.84 19.24
C LEU A 365 19.96 -13.31 18.92
N GLN A 366 19.26 -13.99 19.84
CA GLN A 366 18.82 -15.38 19.64
C GLN A 366 17.78 -15.52 18.53
N ALA A 367 16.80 -14.62 18.47
CA ALA A 367 15.83 -14.58 17.37
C ALA A 367 16.53 -14.24 16.04
N PHE A 368 17.48 -13.31 16.06
CA PHE A 368 18.26 -12.91 14.89
C PHE A 368 18.99 -14.10 14.30
N GLY A 369 19.80 -14.80 15.10
CA GLY A 369 20.54 -15.98 14.62
C GLY A 369 19.64 -17.15 14.18
N ARG A 370 18.36 -17.13 14.54
CA ARG A 370 17.39 -18.18 14.18
C ARG A 370 16.62 -17.88 12.90
N TYR A 371 16.28 -16.61 12.68
CA TYR A 371 15.37 -16.21 11.61
C TYR A 371 16.05 -15.44 10.48
N ILE A 372 17.28 -14.97 10.70
CA ILE A 372 18.01 -14.14 9.74
C ILE A 372 19.25 -14.89 9.28
N GLN A 373 19.30 -15.13 7.97
CA GLN A 373 20.48 -15.65 7.31
C GLN A 373 21.27 -14.48 6.72
N LEU A 374 22.46 -14.24 7.28
CA LEU A 374 23.41 -13.29 6.72
C LEU A 374 24.09 -13.87 5.47
N ASP A 375 24.55 -12.99 4.59
CA ASP A 375 25.36 -13.36 3.43
C ASP A 375 26.68 -14.04 3.87
N GLU A 376 27.12 -15.05 3.12
CA GLU A 376 28.34 -15.82 3.42
C GLU A 376 29.62 -14.99 3.32
N GLU A 377 29.58 -13.86 2.60
CA GLU A 377 30.67 -12.89 2.54
C GLU A 377 30.93 -12.20 3.88
N ILE A 378 29.92 -12.12 4.75
CA ILE A 378 30.02 -11.41 6.03
C ILE A 378 30.79 -12.26 7.03
N GLN A 379 32.09 -12.01 7.10
CA GLN A 379 32.99 -12.64 8.04
C GLN A 379 33.39 -11.67 9.17
N ASN A 380 33.65 -12.21 10.36
CA ASN A 380 34.13 -11.47 11.53
C ASN A 380 33.22 -10.32 11.98
N LEU A 381 32.04 -10.67 12.49
CA LEU A 381 31.09 -9.71 13.07
C LEU A 381 31.34 -9.59 14.58
N VAL A 382 31.95 -8.49 15.02
CA VAL A 382 32.22 -8.22 16.44
C VAL A 382 30.96 -7.64 17.08
N TYR A 383 30.46 -8.29 18.14
CA TYR A 383 29.23 -7.92 18.83
C TYR A 383 29.51 -7.38 20.23
N ASP A 384 29.38 -6.07 20.36
CA ASP A 384 29.52 -5.34 21.62
C ASP A 384 28.17 -5.20 22.30
N ARG A 385 28.15 -5.30 23.64
CA ARG A 385 26.92 -5.31 24.44
C ARG A 385 26.90 -4.17 25.42
N LEU A 386 25.80 -3.42 25.43
CA LEU A 386 25.56 -2.39 26.42
C LEU A 386 24.23 -2.67 27.13
N ASP A 387 24.28 -2.76 28.45
CA ASP A 387 23.10 -2.86 29.31
C ASP A 387 23.45 -2.43 30.74
N PRO A 388 22.58 -1.71 31.46
CA PRO A 388 22.84 -1.38 32.86
C PRO A 388 22.90 -2.62 33.78
N CYS A 389 22.38 -3.77 33.34
CA CYS A 389 22.34 -5.00 34.12
C CYS A 389 23.43 -6.00 33.69
N GLY A 390 24.48 -6.14 34.51
CA GLY A 390 25.58 -7.08 34.22
C GLY A 390 25.16 -8.55 34.13
N SER A 391 24.11 -8.98 34.84
CA SER A 391 23.58 -10.34 34.72
C SER A 391 22.81 -10.57 33.42
N SER A 392 22.18 -9.54 32.86
CA SER A 392 21.58 -9.58 31.53
C SER A 392 22.65 -9.74 30.46
N ILE A 393 23.72 -8.92 30.51
CA ILE A 393 24.88 -9.04 29.62
C ILE A 393 25.46 -10.45 29.68
N ALA A 394 25.66 -11.01 30.88
CA ALA A 394 26.20 -12.37 31.03
C ALA A 394 25.34 -13.44 30.33
N GLN A 395 24.01 -13.30 30.36
CA GLN A 395 23.10 -14.18 29.61
C GLN A 395 23.17 -13.94 28.10
N ALA A 396 23.23 -12.68 27.65
CA ALA A 396 23.40 -12.36 26.24
C ALA A 396 24.70 -12.95 25.67
N SER A 397 25.80 -12.90 26.43
CA SER A 397 27.10 -13.50 26.08
C SER A 397 27.02 -14.97 25.69
N GLN A 398 26.16 -15.74 26.38
CA GLN A 398 26.02 -17.18 26.15
C GLN A 398 25.27 -17.51 24.85
N LYS A 399 24.63 -16.50 24.22
CA LYS A 399 23.83 -16.64 23.00
C LYS A 399 24.58 -16.17 21.75
N ILE A 400 25.80 -15.68 21.89
CA ILE A 400 26.66 -15.29 20.78
C ILE A 400 27.14 -16.56 20.08
N LEU A 401 26.71 -16.73 18.84
CA LEU A 401 27.06 -17.85 17.97
C LEU A 401 27.60 -17.30 16.63
N PRO A 402 28.39 -18.07 15.88
CA PRO A 402 28.84 -17.67 14.55
C PRO A 402 27.66 -17.20 13.66
N PRO A 403 27.85 -16.14 12.84
CA PRO A 403 29.10 -15.44 12.58
C PRO A 403 29.49 -14.36 13.61
N PHE A 404 28.69 -14.16 14.67
CA PHE A 404 28.97 -13.20 15.73
C PHE A 404 30.14 -13.65 16.60
N GLN A 405 31.01 -12.71 16.94
CA GLN A 405 32.15 -12.86 17.81
C GLN A 405 31.96 -11.98 19.05
N LEU A 406 32.45 -12.49 20.18
CA LEU A 406 32.42 -11.79 21.45
C LEU A 406 33.21 -10.49 21.37
N GLY A 407 32.53 -9.36 21.48
CA GLY A 407 33.14 -8.04 21.57
C GLY A 407 33.18 -7.48 22.99
N ASP A 408 33.27 -6.16 23.09
CA ASP A 408 33.31 -5.44 24.36
C ASP A 408 31.98 -5.50 25.12
N GLN A 409 32.03 -5.18 26.41
CA GLN A 409 30.85 -5.10 27.26
C GLN A 409 30.84 -3.79 28.07
N TYR A 410 29.66 -3.18 28.16
CA TYR A 410 29.44 -1.92 28.85
C TYR A 410 28.29 -2.10 29.84
N VAL A 411 28.63 -2.30 31.11
CA VAL A 411 27.64 -2.35 32.20
C VAL A 411 27.26 -0.92 32.58
N SER A 412 26.45 -0.28 31.76
CA SER A 412 26.10 1.15 31.89
C SER A 412 24.84 1.48 31.08
N THR A 413 24.33 2.69 31.27
CA THR A 413 23.30 3.28 30.41
C THR A 413 23.94 3.87 29.14
N ILE A 414 23.17 4.04 28.06
CA ILE A 414 23.70 4.66 26.83
C ILE A 414 24.12 6.12 27.06
N GLN A 415 23.50 6.81 28.02
CA GLN A 415 23.85 8.15 28.44
C GLN A 415 25.28 8.20 28.97
N GLU A 416 25.64 7.27 29.86
CA GLU A 416 26.90 7.28 30.61
C GLU A 416 28.04 6.50 29.93
N ALA A 417 27.72 5.55 29.05
CA ALA A 417 28.71 4.69 28.42
C ALA A 417 29.78 5.48 27.65
N GLN A 418 31.06 5.21 27.89
CA GLN A 418 32.15 5.84 27.13
C GLN A 418 32.39 5.02 25.87
N LEU A 419 31.76 5.44 24.78
CA LEU A 419 31.88 4.80 23.46
C LEU A 419 32.90 5.56 22.62
N GLU A 420 33.75 4.84 21.91
CA GLU A 420 34.68 5.44 20.95
C GLU A 420 33.91 5.96 19.73
N SER A 421 34.11 7.21 19.34
CA SER A 421 33.47 7.79 18.16
C SER A 421 33.93 7.09 16.87
N ASN A 422 33.01 6.89 15.94
CA ASN A 422 33.23 6.23 14.64
C ASN A 422 33.85 4.81 14.75
N SER A 423 33.54 4.09 15.83
CA SER A 423 34.05 2.73 16.07
C SER A 423 33.08 1.62 15.66
N TYR A 424 31.81 1.94 15.42
CA TYR A 424 30.75 1.00 15.09
C TYR A 424 30.23 1.21 13.67
N ASP A 425 30.11 0.13 12.90
CA ASP A 425 29.49 0.14 11.57
C ASP A 425 27.97 0.06 11.67
N LEU A 426 27.49 -0.62 12.71
CA LEU A 426 26.07 -0.76 13.02
C LEU A 426 25.82 -0.54 14.51
N LEU A 427 24.69 0.09 14.80
CA LEU A 427 24.12 0.19 16.14
C LEU A 427 22.66 -0.18 16.06
N TRP A 428 22.21 -1.04 16.97
CA TRP A 428 20.79 -1.31 17.11
C TRP A 428 20.34 -1.20 18.57
N SER A 429 19.03 -1.02 18.76
CA SER A 429 18.40 -0.89 20.08
C SER A 429 16.99 -1.45 19.98
N MET A 430 16.78 -2.67 20.47
CA MET A 430 15.47 -3.34 20.38
C MET A 430 14.67 -3.10 21.65
N HIS A 431 13.79 -2.11 21.54
CA HIS A 431 13.06 -1.55 22.68
C HIS A 431 13.99 -0.97 23.77
N GLY A 432 15.19 -0.50 23.45
CA GLY A 432 16.06 0.12 24.46
C GLY A 432 15.69 1.57 24.79
N PHE A 433 15.26 2.34 23.78
CA PHE A 433 15.11 3.79 23.93
C PHE A 433 13.87 4.25 24.70
N TYR A 434 12.89 3.39 24.99
CA TYR A 434 11.78 3.77 25.87
C TYR A 434 12.24 4.03 27.31
N MET A 435 13.43 3.56 27.69
CA MET A 435 14.05 3.82 29.00
C MET A 435 14.90 5.09 29.01
N VAL A 436 15.08 5.76 27.86
CA VAL A 436 15.81 7.03 27.79
C VAL A 436 14.82 8.16 28.12
N PRO A 437 15.11 9.01 29.12
CA PRO A 437 14.26 10.15 29.41
C PRO A 437 14.10 11.05 28.16
N PRO A 438 12.91 11.59 27.88
CA PRO A 438 12.66 12.37 26.67
C PRO A 438 13.64 13.54 26.46
N GLN A 439 14.08 14.18 27.55
CA GLN A 439 15.06 15.28 27.50
C GLN A 439 16.47 14.85 27.05
N ASP A 440 16.81 13.58 27.20
CA ASP A 440 18.13 13.04 26.87
C ASP A 440 18.17 12.40 25.48
N LEU A 441 17.00 12.10 24.89
CA LEU A 441 16.89 11.34 23.63
C LEU A 441 17.66 12.00 22.48
N ALA A 442 17.57 13.32 22.33
CA ALA A 442 18.31 14.04 21.28
C ALA A 442 19.84 13.91 21.45
N SER A 443 20.33 13.94 22.69
CA SER A 443 21.75 13.76 23.00
C SER A 443 22.20 12.32 22.72
N VAL A 444 21.39 11.34 23.12
CA VAL A 444 21.63 9.91 22.89
C VAL A 444 21.64 9.60 21.39
N LEU A 445 20.69 10.09 20.61
CA LEU A 445 20.65 9.88 19.16
C LEU A 445 21.86 10.52 18.47
N LYS A 446 22.26 11.72 18.89
CA LYS A 446 23.49 12.35 18.40
C LYS A 446 24.74 11.53 18.72
N LYS A 447 24.80 10.92 19.91
CA LYS A 447 25.89 10.02 20.31
C LYS A 447 25.90 8.73 19.50
N CYS A 448 24.74 8.18 19.15
CA CYS A 448 24.64 6.98 18.33
C CYS A 448 24.99 7.22 16.84
N ALA A 449 24.92 8.48 16.39
CA ALA A 449 25.24 8.87 15.01
C ALA A 449 26.70 9.30 14.79
N ASN A 450 27.49 9.43 15.87
CA ASN A 450 28.90 9.81 15.87
C ASN A 450 29.78 8.61 16.20
#